data_AF-A0A7S0VS36-F1
#
_entry.id   AF-A0A7S0VS36-F1
#
_cell.length_a   1.000
_cell.length_b   1.000
_cell.length_c   1.000
_cell.angle_alpha   90.00
_cell.angle_beta   90.00
_cell.angle_gamma   90.00
#
_symmetry.space_group_name_H-M   'P 1'
#
loop_
_entity.id
_entity.type
_entity.pdbx_description
1 polymer ?
#
loop_
_entity_poly.entity_id
_entity_poly.type
_entity_poly.pdbx_seq_one_letter_code
_entity_poly.pdbx_strand_id
1 'polypeptide(L)'
;MSSALKTKAHFRLFIVLGFACLAHSAYSSIQYHKHLRMVGEDYVGSPLDILFEILLGFCLCAFGILNTASDFLPIKMAQTFQNKTVDDYLFRPEYVTFNHRGRVVGKMMLGAG
;
A
#
# COMPACT_ATOMS: atom_id res chain seq x y z
N MET A 1 17.05 3.54 2.10
CA MET A 1 15.59 3.66 2.35
C MET A 1 14.83 4.47 1.29
N SER A 2 15.43 5.53 0.70
CA SER A 2 14.77 6.36 -0.34
C SER A 2 14.52 5.66 -1.69
N SER A 3 15.37 4.70 -2.10
CA SER A 3 15.20 3.98 -3.38
C SER A 3 14.03 3.00 -3.36
N ALA A 4 13.83 2.28 -2.25
CA ALA A 4 12.75 1.31 -2.08
C ALA A 4 11.36 1.97 -2.08
N LEU A 5 11.23 3.18 -1.51
CA LEU A 5 9.98 3.96 -1.58
C LEU A 5 9.64 4.36 -3.02
N LYS A 6 10.66 4.71 -3.83
CA LYS A 6 10.49 5.04 -5.25
C LYS A 6 9.97 3.83 -6.04
N THR A 7 10.51 2.65 -5.77
CA THR A 7 10.07 1.38 -6.39
C THR A 7 8.60 1.07 -6.08
N LYS A 8 8.16 1.25 -4.82
CA LYS A 8 6.75 1.06 -4.45
C LYS A 8 5.81 2.10 -5.08
N ALA A 9 6.30 3.32 -5.34
CA ALA A 9 5.53 4.35 -6.04
C ALA A 9 5.23 3.97 -7.51
N HIS A 10 6.15 3.30 -8.19
CA HIS A 10 5.93 2.83 -9.56
C HIS A 10 4.80 1.79 -9.65
N PHE A 11 4.66 0.91 -8.65
CA PHE A 11 3.57 -0.07 -8.62
C PHE A 11 2.19 0.56 -8.46
N ARG A 12 2.09 1.71 -7.79
CA ARG A 12 0.83 2.46 -7.69
C ARG A 12 0.37 3.01 -9.04
N LEU A 13 1.29 3.31 -9.96
CA LEU A 13 0.93 3.74 -11.31
C LEU A 13 0.21 2.63 -12.07
N PHE A 14 0.65 1.37 -11.92
CA PHE A 14 -0.04 0.23 -12.52
C PHE A 14 -1.47 0.05 -11.98
N ILE A 15 -1.71 0.36 -10.70
CA ILE A 15 -3.06 0.34 -10.12
C ILE A 15 -3.93 1.41 -10.78
N VAL A 16 -3.44 2.64 -10.90
CA VAL A 16 -4.19 3.75 -11.51
C VAL A 16 -4.49 3.45 -12.98
N LEU A 17 -3.51 2.95 -13.74
CA LEU A 17 -3.68 2.54 -15.13
C LEU A 17 -4.67 1.39 -15.28
N GLY A 18 -4.57 0.34 -14.44
CA GLY A 18 -5.52 -0.77 -14.46
C GLY A 18 -6.95 -0.33 -14.17
N PHE A 19 -7.15 0.60 -13.23
CA PHE A 19 -8.47 1.14 -12.90
C PHE A 19 -9.03 2.02 -14.04
N ALA A 20 -8.17 2.79 -14.70
CA ALA A 20 -8.55 3.56 -15.89
C ALA A 20 -8.98 2.65 -17.04
N CYS A 21 -8.27 1.55 -17.31
CA CYS A 21 -8.67 0.55 -18.31
C CYS A 21 -10.01 -0.12 -17.95
N LEU A 22 -10.22 -0.47 -16.66
CA LEU A 22 -11.50 -1.02 -16.20
C LEU A 22 -12.65 -0.03 -16.38
N ALA A 23 -12.44 1.24 -16.08
CA ALA A 23 -13.44 2.29 -16.30
C ALA A 23 -13.73 2.48 -17.79
N HIS A 24 -12.70 2.45 -18.64
CA HIS A 24 -12.85 2.53 -20.09
C HIS A 24 -13.66 1.35 -20.63
N SER A 25 -13.33 0.13 -20.22
CA SER A 25 -14.06 -1.06 -20.65
C SER A 25 -15.52 -1.09 -20.15
N ALA A 26 -15.78 -0.62 -18.93
CA ALA A 26 -17.15 -0.46 -18.43
C ALA A 26 -17.95 0.54 -19.27
N TYR A 27 -17.34 1.67 -19.66
CA TYR A 27 -17.96 2.63 -20.56
C TYR A 27 -18.25 2.02 -21.94
N SER A 28 -17.28 1.32 -22.53
CA SER A 28 -17.42 0.63 -23.81
C SER A 28 -18.53 -0.43 -23.79
N SER A 29 -18.64 -1.19 -22.70
CA SER A 29 -19.73 -2.15 -22.51
C SER A 29 -21.10 -1.45 -22.49
N ILE A 30 -21.26 -0.40 -21.67
CA ILE A 30 -22.52 0.37 -21.62
C ILE A 30 -22.88 0.94 -22.99
N GLN A 31 -21.90 1.47 -23.73
CA GLN A 31 -22.11 2.01 -25.07
C GLN A 31 -22.52 0.92 -26.06
N TYR A 32 -21.89 -0.26 -26.03
CA TYR A 32 -22.25 -1.40 -26.87
C TYR A 32 -23.69 -1.85 -26.63
N HIS A 33 -24.10 -1.98 -25.36
CA HIS A 33 -25.47 -2.32 -25.01
C HIS A 33 -26.48 -1.26 -25.48
N LYS A 34 -26.13 0.04 -25.37
CA LYS A 34 -26.98 1.13 -25.90
C LYS A 34 -27.09 1.07 -27.43
N HIS A 35 -25.99 0.75 -28.11
CA HIS A 35 -25.96 0.63 -29.57
C HIS A 35 -26.88 -0.49 -30.08
N LEU A 36 -26.79 -1.69 -29.48
CA LEU A 36 -27.67 -2.82 -29.83
C LEU A 36 -29.15 -2.45 -29.69
N ARG A 37 -29.51 -1.78 -28.60
CA ARG A 37 -30.89 -1.29 -28.38
C ARG A 37 -31.36 -0.30 -29.44
N MET A 38 -30.47 0.53 -29.98
CA MET A 38 -30.81 1.49 -31.03
C MET A 38 -30.97 0.83 -32.39
N VAL A 39 -30.17 -0.19 -32.68
CA VAL A 39 -30.23 -0.94 -33.96
C VAL A 39 -31.36 -1.99 -33.95
N GLY A 40 -31.85 -2.38 -32.77
CA GLY A 40 -32.92 -3.38 -32.63
C GLY A 40 -32.40 -4.82 -32.71
N GLU A 41 -31.10 -5.02 -32.59
CA GLU A 41 -30.45 -6.33 -32.58
C GLU A 41 -30.44 -6.91 -31.16
N ASP A 42 -30.58 -8.24 -31.07
CA ASP A 42 -30.56 -8.96 -29.79
C ASP A 42 -29.14 -9.07 -29.23
N TYR A 43 -29.04 -9.05 -27.89
CA TYR A 43 -27.75 -9.20 -27.21
C TYR A 43 -27.28 -10.67 -27.24
N VAL A 44 -26.30 -10.95 -28.09
CA VAL A 44 -25.67 -12.28 -28.22
C VAL A 44 -24.42 -12.46 -27.33
N GLY A 45 -23.91 -11.38 -26.73
CA GLY A 45 -22.71 -11.39 -25.90
C GLY A 45 -21.85 -10.15 -26.12
N SER A 46 -20.92 -9.88 -25.20
CA SER A 46 -19.96 -8.78 -25.35
C SER A 46 -18.87 -9.17 -26.36
N PRO A 47 -18.42 -8.24 -27.22
CA PRO A 47 -17.32 -8.48 -28.14
C PRO A 47 -16.05 -8.86 -27.39
N LEU A 48 -15.23 -9.71 -28.01
CA LEU A 48 -13.99 -10.23 -27.43
C LEU A 48 -13.02 -9.12 -27.02
N ASP A 49 -12.98 -8.01 -27.75
CA ASP A 49 -12.10 -6.90 -27.46
C ASP A 49 -12.36 -6.30 -26.06
N ILE A 50 -13.63 -6.09 -25.71
CA ILE A 50 -14.03 -5.59 -24.38
C ILE A 50 -13.63 -6.60 -23.30
N LEU A 51 -13.83 -7.90 -23.57
CA LEU A 51 -13.48 -8.96 -22.62
C LEU A 51 -11.97 -8.98 -22.34
N PHE A 52 -11.13 -8.86 -23.38
CA PHE A 52 -9.68 -8.77 -23.23
C PHE A 52 -9.26 -7.52 -22.45
N GLU A 53 -9.92 -6.38 -22.67
CA GLU A 53 -9.60 -5.15 -21.96
C GLU A 53 -9.94 -5.22 -20.45
N ILE A 54 -11.07 -5.84 -20.08
CA ILE A 54 -11.40 -6.12 -18.66
C ILE A 54 -10.34 -7.03 -18.05
N LEU A 55 -9.99 -8.12 -18.73
CA LEU A 55 -9.03 -9.10 -18.22
C LEU A 55 -7.66 -8.44 -18.00
N LEU A 56 -7.20 -7.64 -18.96
CA LEU A 56 -5.94 -6.92 -18.88
C LEU A 56 -5.97 -5.87 -17.76
N GLY A 57 -7.03 -5.07 -17.65
CA GLY A 57 -7.21 -4.09 -16.58
C GLY A 57 -7.25 -4.73 -15.19
N PHE A 58 -7.90 -5.88 -15.06
CA PHE A 58 -7.94 -6.67 -13.83
C PHE A 58 -6.55 -7.21 -13.46
N CYS A 59 -5.85 -7.83 -14.40
CA CYS A 59 -4.50 -8.34 -14.19
C CYS A 59 -3.51 -7.24 -13.78
N LEU A 60 -3.58 -6.06 -14.40
CA LEU A 60 -2.78 -4.90 -14.04
C LEU A 60 -3.06 -4.41 -12.60
N CYS A 61 -4.35 -4.32 -12.23
CA CYS A 61 -4.73 -3.96 -10.87
C CYS A 61 -4.22 -4.98 -9.84
N ALA A 62 -4.44 -6.27 -10.10
CA ALA A 62 -3.99 -7.35 -9.22
C ALA A 62 -2.47 -7.32 -9.05
N PHE A 63 -1.74 -7.16 -10.16
CA PHE A 63 -0.28 -7.06 -10.14
C PHE A 63 0.20 -5.83 -9.36
N GLY A 64 -0.41 -4.66 -9.57
CA GLY A 64 -0.07 -3.43 -8.85
C GLY A 64 -0.32 -3.53 -7.34
N ILE A 65 -1.43 -4.14 -6.93
CA ILE A 65 -1.81 -4.32 -5.52
C ILE A 65 -0.86 -5.30 -4.82
N LEU A 66 -0.60 -6.46 -5.43
CA LEU A 66 0.30 -7.48 -4.86
C LEU A 66 1.70 -6.94 -4.60
N ASN A 67 2.23 -6.09 -5.50
CA ASN A 67 3.55 -5.49 -5.33
C ASN A 67 3.54 -4.24 -4.41
N THR A 68 2.38 -3.61 -4.21
CA THR A 68 2.23 -2.48 -3.27
C THR A 68 2.06 -2.97 -1.84
N ALA A 69 1.54 -4.18 -1.64
CA ALA A 69 1.38 -4.78 -0.33
C ALA A 69 2.72 -4.77 0.46
N SER A 70 2.61 -4.57 1.77
CA SER A 70 3.79 -4.59 2.64
C SER A 70 4.34 -6.00 2.75
N ASP A 71 5.64 -6.09 2.97
CA ASP A 71 6.33 -7.35 3.21
C ASP A 71 5.78 -8.01 4.48
N PHE A 72 5.72 -9.35 4.46
CA PHE A 72 5.26 -10.12 5.61
C PHE A 72 6.24 -9.97 6.78
N LEU A 73 5.69 -9.78 7.98
CA LEU A 73 6.47 -9.73 9.21
C LEU A 73 6.87 -11.14 9.66
N PRO A 74 8.07 -11.31 10.26
CA PRO A 74 8.50 -12.61 10.76
C PRO A 74 7.62 -13.04 11.95
N ILE A 75 7.11 -14.28 11.90
CA ILE A 75 6.26 -14.85 12.96
C ILE A 75 7.09 -15.21 14.21
N LYS A 76 8.38 -15.55 14.03
CA LYS A 76 9.23 -15.97 15.14
C LYS A 76 9.63 -14.77 15.99
N MET A 77 9.20 -14.79 17.26
CA MET A 77 9.56 -13.77 18.24
C MET A 77 11.09 -13.63 18.37
N ALA A 78 11.84 -14.74 18.39
CA ALA A 78 13.30 -14.69 18.45
C ALA A 78 13.93 -13.77 17.39
N GLN A 79 13.41 -13.75 16.15
CA GLN A 79 13.92 -12.88 15.08
C GLN A 79 13.52 -11.42 15.27
N THR A 80 12.34 -11.17 15.85
CA THR A 80 11.88 -9.81 16.17
C THR A 80 12.66 -9.19 17.35
N PHE A 81 13.07 -10.00 18.33
CA PHE A 81 13.79 -9.55 19.52
C PHE A 81 15.32 -9.58 19.38
N GLN A 82 15.86 -10.16 18.30
CA GLN A 82 17.31 -10.22 18.04
C GLN A 82 18.00 -8.84 18.03
N ASN A 83 17.29 -7.81 17.55
CA ASN A 83 17.84 -6.45 17.45
C ASN A 83 17.53 -5.58 18.69
N LYS A 84 16.87 -6.13 19.70
CA LYS A 84 16.56 -5.41 20.94
C LYS A 84 17.62 -5.69 21.99
N THR A 85 18.06 -4.64 22.69
CA THR A 85 19.06 -4.77 23.76
C THR A 85 18.41 -5.16 25.08
N VAL A 86 19.24 -5.60 26.03
CA VAL A 86 18.77 -5.88 27.40
C VAL A 86 18.20 -4.61 28.04
N ASP A 87 18.78 -3.44 27.78
CA ASP A 87 18.29 -2.16 28.28
C ASP A 87 16.88 -1.83 27.75
N ASP A 88 16.60 -2.12 26.48
CA ASP A 88 15.24 -1.96 25.92
C ASP A 88 14.21 -2.86 26.61
N TYR A 89 14.64 -4.08 26.98
CA TYR A 89 13.77 -5.02 27.68
C TYR A 89 13.57 -4.65 29.15
N LEU A 90 14.59 -4.09 29.81
CA LEU A 90 14.52 -3.67 31.20
C LEU A 90 13.86 -2.30 31.37
N PHE A 91 13.76 -1.50 30.31
CA PHE A 91 13.05 -0.24 30.33
C PHE A 91 11.55 -0.47 30.62
N ARG A 92 11.10 0.01 31.77
CA ARG A 92 9.71 -0.07 32.23
C ARG A 92 9.17 1.35 32.38
N PRO A 93 8.46 1.90 31.37
CA PRO A 93 8.00 3.29 31.39
C PRO A 93 7.10 3.61 32.60
N GLU A 94 6.37 2.60 33.10
CA GLU A 94 5.49 2.70 34.28
C GLU A 94 6.25 3.00 35.58
N TYR A 95 7.55 2.68 35.66
CA TYR A 95 8.35 2.84 36.88
C TYR A 95 9.49 3.87 36.72
N VAL A 96 9.43 4.70 35.68
CA VAL A 96 10.44 5.75 35.47
C VAL A 96 10.29 6.83 36.55
N THR A 97 11.36 7.05 37.31
CA THR A 97 11.43 8.15 38.28
C THR A 97 12.23 9.32 37.72
N PHE A 98 11.73 10.54 37.90
CA PHE A 98 12.41 11.75 37.41
C PHE A 98 13.51 12.26 38.36
N ASN A 99 13.68 11.63 39.52
CA ASN A 99 14.71 11.98 40.50
C ASN A 99 16.03 11.26 40.23
N HIS A 100 16.67 11.61 39.12
CA HIS A 100 17.93 11.05 38.65
C HIS A 100 18.99 12.13 38.41
N ARG A 101 20.27 11.72 38.27
CA ARG A 101 21.41 12.62 38.05
C ARG A 101 21.27 13.51 36.80
N GLY A 102 20.52 13.04 35.80
CA GLY A 102 20.18 13.83 34.60
C GLY A 102 19.44 15.14 34.89
N ARG A 103 18.75 15.25 36.04
CA ARG A 103 18.07 16.48 36.48
C ARG A 103 19.05 17.61 36.79
N VAL A 104 20.21 17.29 37.36
CA VAL A 104 21.24 18.28 37.69
C VAL A 104 21.99 18.69 36.43
N VAL A 105 22.29 17.73 35.55
CA VAL A 105 22.95 17.98 34.25
C VAL A 105 22.07 18.86 33.36
N GLY A 106 20.76 18.59 33.27
CA GLY A 106 19.84 19.43 32.50
C GLY A 106 19.72 20.86 33.04
N LYS A 107 19.72 21.03 34.37
CA LYS A 107 19.74 22.37 35.00
C LYS A 107 21.05 23.13 34.75
N MET A 108 22.18 22.44 34.77
CA MET A 108 23.49 23.03 34.49
C MET A 108 23.58 23.52 33.03
N MET A 109 23.04 22.75 32.08
CA MET A 109 23.02 23.16 30.67
C MET A 109 22.07 24.33 30.39
N LEU A 110 20.92 24.41 31.07
CA LEU A 110 19.96 25.52 30.92
C LEU A 110 20.41 26.82 31.58
N GLY A 111 21.28 26.75 32.60
CA GLY A 111 21.84 27.92 33.29
C GLY A 111 23.17 28.42 32.73
N ALA A 112 23.69 27.81 31.66
CA ALA A 112 24.96 28.16 31.02
C ALA A 112 24.80 29.06 29.77
N GLY A 113 23.63 29.71 29.61
CA GLY A 113 23.33 30.69 28.55
C GLY A 113 23.04 32.07 29.12
#